data_AF-A0A537TLK1-F1
#
_entry.id   AF-A0A537TLK1-F1
#
_cell.length_a   1.000
_cell.length_b   1.000
_cell.length_c   1.000
_cell.angle_alpha   90.00
_cell.angle_beta   90.00
_cell.angle_gamma   90.00
#
_symmetry.space_group_name_H-M   'P 1'
#
loop_
_entity.id
_entity.type
_entity.pdbx_description
1 polymer ?
#
loop_
_entity_poly.entity_id
_entity_poly.type
_entity_poly.pdbx_seq_one_letter_code
_entity_poly.pdbx_strand_id
1 'polypeptide(L)'
;MATTTRPPTKTITMPSASEEPIPEPVTQRKRAEGGRFRLQVDRQTKASYATYEAAEKAGLGIKKEHPILQVAVYDGVESVNKIIELP
;
A
#
# COMPACT_ATOMS: atom_id res chain seq x y z
N MET A 1 52.44 -24.17 -12.22
CA MET A 1 51.24 -25.00 -11.96
C MET A 1 50.83 -24.78 -10.52
N ALA A 2 49.78 -23.99 -10.27
CA ALA A 2 49.35 -23.60 -8.93
C ALA A 2 47.97 -24.19 -8.64
N THR A 3 47.93 -25.13 -7.72
CA THR A 3 46.74 -25.79 -7.16
C THR A 3 46.03 -24.83 -6.20
N THR A 4 44.81 -24.42 -6.52
CA THR A 4 43.93 -23.75 -5.55
C THR A 4 42.76 -24.67 -5.19
N THR A 5 42.87 -25.27 -4.02
CA THR A 5 41.88 -26.12 -3.38
C THR A 5 40.74 -25.24 -2.87
N ARG A 6 39.50 -25.50 -3.32
CA ARG A 6 38.29 -24.80 -2.86
C ARG A 6 37.85 -25.42 -1.53
N PRO A 7 37.62 -24.66 -0.45
CA PRO A 7 37.09 -25.22 0.79
C PRO A 7 35.63 -25.65 0.62
N PRO A 8 35.19 -26.76 1.26
CA PRO A 8 33.83 -27.26 1.17
C PRO A 8 32.87 -26.36 1.97
N THR A 9 31.78 -25.93 1.32
CA THR A 9 30.63 -25.31 1.98
C THR A 9 30.09 -26.28 3.02
N LYS A 10 30.26 -25.95 4.30
CA LYS A 10 29.64 -26.70 5.40
C LYS A 10 28.13 -26.45 5.36
N THR A 11 27.41 -27.47 4.90
CA THR A 11 25.98 -27.67 5.14
C THR A 11 25.73 -27.59 6.66
N ILE A 12 25.13 -26.50 7.13
CA ILE A 12 24.62 -26.42 8.49
C ILE A 12 23.25 -27.11 8.48
N THR A 13 23.27 -28.40 8.80
CA THR A 13 22.13 -29.11 9.35
C THR A 13 21.90 -28.60 10.78
N MET A 14 20.80 -27.89 11.02
CA MET A 14 20.25 -27.77 12.37
C MET A 14 18.99 -28.64 12.45
N PRO A 15 18.94 -29.61 13.38
CA PRO A 15 17.74 -30.40 13.64
C PRO A 15 16.78 -29.66 14.58
N SER A 16 15.51 -29.65 14.17
CA SER A 16 14.28 -29.86 14.97
C SER A 16 13.99 -29.00 16.20
N ALA A 17 12.76 -28.46 16.17
CA ALA A 17 11.88 -28.15 17.29
C ALA A 17 12.21 -26.91 18.14
N SER A 18 11.78 -25.76 17.65
CA SER A 18 10.94 -24.88 18.47
C SER A 18 9.89 -24.26 17.56
N GLU A 19 8.65 -24.50 17.95
CA GLU A 19 7.43 -23.94 17.40
C GLU A 19 7.40 -22.45 17.72
N GLU A 20 8.19 -21.68 16.98
CA GLU A 20 8.00 -20.24 16.86
C GLU A 20 7.52 -20.00 15.43
N PRO A 21 6.27 -19.55 15.24
CA PRO A 21 5.77 -19.25 13.91
C PRO A 21 6.63 -18.12 13.35
N ILE A 22 7.59 -18.52 12.53
CA ILE A 22 8.20 -17.79 11.43
C ILE A 22 7.20 -16.71 11.02
N PRO A 23 7.45 -15.41 11.26
CA PRO A 23 6.61 -14.40 10.63
C PRO A 23 6.89 -14.58 9.15
N GLU A 24 5.96 -15.24 8.47
CA GLU A 24 5.88 -15.30 7.02
C GLU A 24 6.25 -13.89 6.53
N PRO A 25 7.16 -13.72 5.56
CA PRO A 25 7.35 -12.42 4.94
C PRO A 25 6.03 -12.12 4.24
N VAL A 26 5.14 -11.47 4.98
CA VAL A 26 3.86 -10.98 4.55
C VAL A 26 4.18 -9.97 3.47
N THR A 27 4.18 -10.47 2.24
CA THR A 27 4.01 -9.70 0.99
C THR A 27 2.69 -8.92 1.01
N GLN A 28 1.88 -9.09 2.06
CA GLN A 28 0.84 -8.19 2.47
C GLN A 28 1.46 -6.85 2.89
N ARG A 29 1.71 -5.99 1.90
CA ARG A 29 1.80 -4.54 2.07
C ARG A 29 0.70 -4.14 3.05
N LYS A 30 1.13 -3.92 4.29
CA LYS A 30 0.42 -3.41 5.46
C LYS A 30 -1.04 -3.09 5.14
N ARG A 31 -1.94 -4.04 5.49
CA ARG A 31 -3.39 -3.88 5.40
C ARG A 31 -3.80 -2.49 5.89
N ALA A 32 -4.21 -1.65 4.94
CA ALA A 32 -5.11 -0.51 5.05
C ALA A 32 -5.18 0.28 6.39
N GLU A 33 -4.05 0.55 7.05
CA GLU A 33 -4.03 1.47 8.20
C GLU A 33 -4.08 2.95 7.76
N GLY A 34 -4.07 3.20 6.46
CA GLY A 34 -4.36 4.49 5.86
C GLY A 34 -5.72 4.45 5.17
N GLY A 35 -6.81 4.53 5.96
CA GLY A 35 -8.19 4.80 5.53
C GLY A 35 -8.81 3.88 4.47
N ARG A 36 -10.07 3.48 4.65
CA ARG A 36 -10.84 2.76 3.61
C ARG A 36 -10.86 3.54 2.29
N PHE A 37 -10.94 4.86 2.38
CA PHE A 37 -11.07 5.75 1.23
C PHE A 37 -9.76 6.52 0.99
N ARG A 38 -9.33 6.63 -0.26
CA ARG A 38 -8.15 7.39 -0.66
C ARG A 38 -8.57 8.48 -1.61
N LEU A 39 -8.33 9.73 -1.25
CA LEU A 39 -8.52 10.85 -2.15
C LEU A 39 -7.38 10.89 -3.16
N GLN A 40 -7.71 10.65 -4.41
CA GLN A 40 -6.85 10.74 -5.56
C GLN A 40 -7.04 12.10 -6.23
N VAL A 41 -5.97 12.86 -6.36
CA VAL A 41 -5.92 14.09 -7.15
C VAL A 41 -4.98 13.81 -8.31
N ASP A 42 -5.47 13.94 -9.53
CA ASP A 42 -4.71 13.66 -10.76
C ASP A 42 -4.08 12.25 -10.76
N ARG A 43 -4.88 11.25 -10.35
CA ARG A 43 -4.46 9.85 -10.12
C ARG A 43 -3.40 9.63 -9.02
N GLN A 44 -2.97 10.67 -8.32
CA GLN A 44 -2.08 10.54 -7.17
C GLN A 44 -2.86 10.51 -5.86
N THR A 45 -2.59 9.54 -5.00
CA THR A 45 -3.17 9.51 -3.65
C THR A 45 -2.61 10.67 -2.81
N LYS A 46 -3.45 11.67 -2.54
CA LYS A 46 -3.11 12.85 -1.73
C LYS A 46 -3.32 12.60 -0.24
N ALA A 47 -4.40 11.90 0.10
CA ALA A 47 -4.77 11.64 1.47
C ALA A 47 -5.60 10.35 1.56
N SER A 48 -5.62 9.76 2.74
CA SER A 48 -6.47 8.61 3.08
C SER A 48 -7.41 8.98 4.21
N TYR A 49 -8.67 8.59 4.09
CA TYR A 49 -9.77 8.90 4.98
C TYR A 49 -10.47 7.62 5.44
N ALA A 50 -10.98 7.62 6.66
CA ALA A 50 -11.77 6.50 7.18
C ALA A 50 -13.17 6.43 6.55
N THR A 51 -13.74 7.56 6.14
CA THR A 51 -15.10 7.67 5.60
C THR A 51 -15.12 8.34 4.23
N TYR A 52 -16.12 7.98 3.41
CA TYR A 52 -16.32 8.56 2.08
C TYR A 52 -16.65 10.06 2.16
N GLU A 53 -17.50 10.46 3.10
CA GLU A 53 -17.92 11.85 3.27
C GLU A 53 -16.74 12.79 3.58
N ALA A 54 -15.76 12.33 4.37
CA ALA A 54 -14.54 13.10 4.64
C ALA A 54 -13.67 13.25 3.37
N ALA A 55 -13.55 12.19 2.58
CA ALA A 55 -12.82 12.22 1.31
C ALA A 55 -13.51 13.12 0.29
N GLU A 56 -14.83 13.09 0.21
CA GLU A 56 -15.63 13.94 -0.67
C GLU A 56 -15.54 15.42 -0.28
N LYS A 57 -15.68 15.77 1.01
CA LYS A 57 -15.50 17.17 1.47
C LYS A 57 -14.12 17.71 1.13
N ALA A 58 -13.08 16.92 1.38
CA ALA A 58 -11.72 17.29 1.00
C ALA A 58 -11.58 17.43 -0.52
N GLY A 59 -12.19 16.53 -1.29
CA GLY A 59 -12.17 16.58 -2.73
C GLY A 59 -12.88 17.79 -3.33
N LEU A 60 -14.05 18.16 -2.77
CA LEU A 60 -14.79 19.36 -3.13
C LEU A 60 -13.99 20.63 -2.81
N GLY A 61 -13.28 20.66 -1.68
CA GLY A 61 -12.37 21.76 -1.33
C GLY A 61 -11.28 21.94 -2.39
N ILE A 62 -10.57 20.85 -2.73
CA ILE A 62 -9.51 20.87 -3.74
C ILE A 62 -10.05 21.26 -5.12
N LYS A 63 -11.23 20.77 -5.49
CA LYS A 63 -11.85 21.10 -6.78
C LYS A 63 -12.25 22.58 -6.88
N LYS A 64 -12.65 23.20 -5.76
CA LYS A 64 -12.94 24.65 -5.70
C LYS A 64 -11.68 25.49 -5.84
N GLU A 65 -10.59 25.13 -5.18
CA GLU A 65 -9.32 25.85 -5.28
C GLU A 65 -8.59 25.59 -6.60
N HIS A 66 -8.77 24.39 -7.16
CA HIS A 66 -8.11 23.92 -8.36
C HIS A 66 -9.09 23.19 -9.30
N PRO A 67 -9.92 23.95 -10.06
CA PRO A 67 -10.94 23.36 -10.94
C PRO A 67 -10.36 22.50 -12.07
N ILE A 68 -9.10 22.73 -12.44
CA ILE A 68 -8.37 21.99 -13.47
C ILE A 68 -8.03 20.57 -12.99
N LEU A 69 -7.87 20.34 -11.68
CA LEU A 69 -7.45 19.04 -11.15
C LEU A 69 -8.60 18.03 -11.18
N GLN A 70 -8.33 16.80 -11.62
CA GLN A 70 -9.26 15.70 -11.48
C GLN A 70 -9.19 15.16 -10.06
N VAL A 71 -10.33 15.12 -9.37
CA VAL A 71 -10.41 14.61 -8.01
C VAL A 71 -11.30 13.38 -7.99
N ALA A 72 -10.81 12.28 -7.42
CA ALA A 72 -11.54 11.03 -7.28
C ALA A 72 -11.32 10.42 -5.90
N VAL A 73 -12.31 9.72 -5.37
CA VAL A 73 -12.21 8.94 -4.14
C VAL A 73 -12.12 7.48 -4.53
N TYR A 74 -11.02 6.83 -4.13
CA TYR A 74 -10.80 5.41 -4.31
C TYR A 74 -11.16 4.65 -3.04
N ASP A 75 -12.12 3.73 -3.11
CA ASP A 75 -12.42 2.80 -2.02
C ASP A 75 -11.49 1.59 -2.13
N GLY A 76 -10.62 1.39 -1.14
CA GLY A 76 -9.71 0.26 -1.08
C GLY A 76 -10.37 -1.08 -0.72
N VAL A 77 -11.60 -1.07 -0.21
CA VAL A 77 -12.39 -2.27 0.10
C VAL A 77 -13.13 -2.75 -1.14
N GLU A 78 -13.82 -1.84 -1.81
CA GLU A 78 -14.57 -2.17 -3.04
C GLU A 78 -13.68 -2.12 -4.29
N SER A 79 -12.46 -1.58 -4.18
CA SER A 79 -11.54 -1.30 -5.30
C SER A 79 -12.15 -0.40 -6.39
N VAL A 80 -13.12 0.44 -6.02
CA VAL A 80 -13.86 1.34 -6.93
C VAL A 80 -13.27 2.74 -6.86
N ASN A 81 -13.12 3.39 -8.02
CA ASN A 81 -12.82 4.82 -8.08
C ASN A 81 -14.11 5.61 -8.36
N LYS A 82 -14.33 6.69 -7.62
CA LYS A 82 -15.48 7.57 -7.78
C LYS A 82 -15.01 8.99 -8.01
N ILE A 83 -15.20 9.51 -9.21
CA ILE A 83 -14.77 10.87 -9.55
C ILE A 83 -15.72 11.85 -8.85
N ILE A 84 -15.15 12.82 -8.14
CA ILE A 84 -15.89 13.92 -7.52
C ILE A 84 -15.93 15.05 -8.55
N GLU A 85 -17.11 15.31 -9.10
CA GLU A 85 -17.38 16.43 -10.00
C GLU A 85 -18.27 17.46 -9.28
N LEU A 86 -18.01 18.75 -9.50
CA LEU A 86 -18.92 19.79 -9.05
C LEU A 86 -20.15 19.77 -9.97
N PRO A 87 -21.39 19.73 -9.42
CA PRO A 87 -22.60 19.92 -10.22
C PRO A 87 -22.71 21.36 -10.76
#